data_AF-A0A6N6WF70-F1
#
_entry.id   AF-A0A6N6WF70-F1
#
_cell.length_a   1.000
_cell.length_b   1.000
_cell.length_c   1.000
_cell.angle_alpha   90.00
_cell.angle_beta   90.00
_cell.angle_gamma   90.00
#
_symmetry.space_group_name_H-M   'P 1'
#
loop_
_entity.id
_entity.type
_entity.pdbx_description
1 polymer ?
#
loop_
_entity_poly.entity_id
_entity_poly.type
_entity_poly.pdbx_seq_one_letter_code
_entity_poly.pdbx_strand_id
1 'polypeptide(L)'
;MHYPDLKQQIELIVNSYSRDGQFARLMNPAWETFEAFIASQHAADLKSLDEIPTSLFAPFVAHCEASPMPDSQLIMVLAAVRTLLVLAGRDQRDLAGLVAPRKRKRVKNADSGAYQFEYFPKDSGASPENVAADTGSTRNSTNDEPH
;
A
#
# COMPACT_ATOMS: atom_id res chain seq x y z
N MET A 1 -18.41 18.66 -27.28
CA MET A 1 -17.55 17.59 -26.77
C MET A 1 -17.92 17.36 -25.32
N HIS A 2 -18.66 16.28 -25.02
CA HIS A 2 -18.85 15.85 -23.63
C HIS A 2 -17.53 15.22 -23.19
N TYR A 3 -16.88 15.81 -22.19
CA TYR A 3 -15.80 15.13 -21.51
C TYR A 3 -16.40 13.95 -20.75
N PRO A 4 -15.80 12.75 -20.84
CA PRO A 4 -16.22 11.64 -20.01
C PRO A 4 -16.11 12.03 -18.54
N ASP A 5 -17.11 11.67 -17.74
CA ASP A 5 -17.01 11.82 -16.29
C ASP A 5 -15.83 10.98 -15.73
N LEU A 6 -15.42 11.25 -14.49
CA LEU A 6 -14.25 10.58 -13.90
C LEU A 6 -14.39 9.06 -13.92
N LYS A 7 -15.61 8.55 -13.72
CA LYS A 7 -15.90 7.12 -13.76
C LYS A 7 -15.66 6.53 -15.15
N GLN A 8 -16.13 7.19 -16.20
CA GLN A 8 -15.88 6.77 -17.58
C GLN A 8 -14.39 6.79 -17.93
N GLN A 9 -13.61 7.77 -17.43
CA GLN A 9 -12.16 7.80 -17.63
C GLN A 9 -11.47 6.60 -16.97
N ILE A 10 -11.86 6.26 -15.74
CA ILE A 10 -11.36 5.09 -15.04
C ILE A 10 -11.75 3.81 -15.75
N GLU A 11 -13.01 3.67 -16.20
CA GLU A 11 -13.47 2.50 -16.96
C GLU A 11 -12.67 2.34 -18.25
N LEU A 12 -12.38 3.42 -18.98
CA LEU A 12 -11.56 3.38 -20.19
C LEU A 12 -10.13 2.90 -19.89
N ILE A 13 -9.50 3.43 -18.84
CA ILE A 13 -8.17 2.99 -18.40
C ILE A 13 -8.22 1.52 -18.02
N VAL A 14 -9.09 1.14 -17.10
CA VAL A 14 -9.20 -0.22 -16.58
C VAL A 14 -9.45 -1.23 -17.70
N ASN A 15 -10.37 -0.95 -18.61
CA ASN A 15 -10.68 -1.84 -19.74
C ASN A 15 -9.53 -1.96 -20.74
N SER A 16 -8.72 -0.91 -20.92
CA SER A 16 -7.55 -0.97 -21.82
C SER A 16 -6.43 -1.89 -21.32
N TYR A 17 -6.33 -2.09 -20.00
CA TYR A 17 -5.28 -2.91 -19.37
C TYR A 17 -5.80 -4.26 -18.81
N SER A 18 -7.11 -4.43 -18.68
CA SER A 18 -7.73 -5.61 -18.08
C SER A 18 -8.02 -6.69 -19.12
N ARG A 19 -7.05 -7.56 -19.41
CA ARG A 19 -7.25 -8.73 -20.31
C ARG A 19 -8.05 -9.87 -19.66
N ASP A 20 -7.97 -10.01 -18.34
CA ASP A 20 -8.52 -11.13 -17.57
C ASP A 20 -9.38 -10.70 -16.37
N GLY A 21 -9.64 -9.40 -16.21
CA GLY A 21 -10.41 -8.86 -15.09
C GLY A 21 -9.61 -8.70 -13.79
N GLN A 22 -8.38 -9.24 -13.69
CA GLN A 22 -7.58 -9.14 -12.47
C GLN A 22 -7.20 -7.68 -12.19
N PHE A 23 -6.86 -6.94 -13.23
CA PHE A 23 -6.56 -5.51 -13.13
C PHE A 23 -7.77 -4.72 -12.61
N ALA A 24 -8.96 -4.96 -13.15
CA ALA A 24 -10.20 -4.30 -12.71
C ALA A 24 -10.53 -4.59 -11.24
N ARG A 25 -10.35 -5.84 -10.79
CA ARG A 25 -10.59 -6.25 -9.40
C ARG A 25 -9.70 -5.53 -8.40
N LEU A 26 -8.50 -5.11 -8.82
CA LEU A 26 -7.58 -4.35 -7.99
C LEU A 26 -7.86 -2.84 -8.06
N MET A 27 -8.09 -2.33 -9.26
CA MET A 27 -8.16 -0.89 -9.52
C MET A 27 -9.50 -0.28 -9.11
N ASN A 28 -10.62 -0.95 -9.36
CA ASN A 28 -11.94 -0.39 -9.07
C ASN A 28 -12.16 -0.15 -7.57
N PRO A 29 -11.90 -1.10 -6.65
CA PRO A 29 -12.09 -0.84 -5.23
C PRO A 29 -11.16 0.25 -4.67
N ALA A 30 -9.93 0.34 -5.22
CA ALA A 30 -9.00 1.39 -4.85
C ALA A 30 -9.47 2.77 -5.33
N TRP A 31 -10.03 2.85 -6.53
CA TRP A 31 -10.64 4.06 -7.05
C TRP A 31 -11.86 4.47 -6.23
N GLU A 32 -12.79 3.56 -5.93
CA GLU A 32 -13.98 3.82 -5.11
C GLU A 32 -13.61 4.39 -3.73
N THR A 33 -12.55 3.86 -3.12
CA THR A 33 -12.03 4.37 -1.84
C THR A 33 -11.56 5.83 -1.96
N PHE A 34 -10.85 6.14 -3.05
CA PHE A 34 -10.34 7.50 -3.28
C PHE A 34 -11.44 8.48 -3.70
N GLU A 35 -12.38 8.04 -4.53
CA GLU A 35 -13.54 8.83 -4.97
C GLU A 35 -14.43 9.20 -3.78
N ALA A 36 -14.71 8.26 -2.88
CA ALA A 36 -15.45 8.53 -1.65
C ALA A 36 -14.74 9.57 -0.78
N PHE A 37 -13.40 9.49 -0.70
CA PHE A 37 -12.60 10.50 -0.01
C PHE A 37 -12.71 11.88 -0.66
N ILE A 38 -12.54 11.99 -1.99
CA ILE A 38 -12.67 13.25 -2.74
C ILE A 38 -14.05 13.88 -2.51
N ALA A 39 -15.11 13.07 -2.60
CA ALA A 39 -16.47 13.51 -2.35
C ALA A 39 -16.65 14.08 -0.93
N SER A 40 -16.01 13.48 0.07
CA SER A 40 -16.04 13.95 1.46
C SER A 40 -15.33 15.28 1.70
N GLN A 41 -14.38 15.66 0.85
CA GLN A 41 -13.63 16.92 0.95
C GLN A 41 -14.36 18.09 0.28
N HIS A 42 -15.59 17.89 -0.21
CA HIS A 42 -16.32 18.86 -1.04
C HIS A 42 -15.49 19.39 -2.21
N ALA A 43 -14.62 18.55 -2.78
CA ALA A 43 -13.92 18.84 -4.03
C ALA A 43 -14.92 18.74 -5.19
N ALA A 44 -15.82 19.72 -5.26
CA ALA A 44 -16.84 19.83 -6.29
C ALA A 44 -16.18 20.21 -7.62
N ASP A 45 -16.64 19.58 -8.70
CA ASP A 45 -16.36 19.90 -10.11
C ASP A 45 -15.05 19.41 -10.74
N LEU A 46 -14.46 18.31 -10.24
CA LEU A 46 -13.40 17.63 -10.99
C LEU A 46 -13.95 17.03 -12.30
N LYS A 47 -13.40 17.47 -13.44
CA LYS A 47 -13.82 17.00 -14.76
C LYS A 47 -12.86 15.98 -15.34
N SER A 48 -11.63 15.92 -14.81
CA SER A 48 -10.60 15.02 -15.30
C SER A 48 -9.69 14.51 -14.19
N LEU A 49 -9.11 13.33 -14.39
CA LEU A 49 -8.22 12.68 -13.42
C LEU A 49 -6.89 13.43 -13.24
N ASP A 50 -6.42 14.17 -14.25
CA ASP A 50 -5.23 15.00 -14.17
C ASP A 50 -5.45 16.28 -13.34
N GLU A 51 -6.69 16.76 -13.26
CA GLU A 51 -7.08 17.96 -12.48
C GLU A 51 -7.11 17.73 -10.96
N ILE A 52 -7.00 16.48 -10.49
CA ILE A 52 -7.04 16.16 -9.06
C ILE A 52 -5.91 16.92 -8.34
N PRO A 53 -6.21 17.78 -7.35
CA PRO A 53 -5.20 18.58 -6.66
C PRO A 53 -4.21 17.70 -5.88
N THR A 54 -2.92 18.00 -5.97
CA THR A 54 -1.87 17.31 -5.17
C THR A 54 -2.07 17.48 -3.66
N SER A 55 -2.74 18.54 -3.23
CA SER A 55 -3.10 18.81 -1.84
C SER A 55 -4.02 17.74 -1.23
N LEU A 56 -4.72 16.95 -2.04
CA LEU A 56 -5.60 15.88 -1.56
C LEU A 56 -4.85 14.58 -1.20
N PHE A 57 -3.59 14.41 -1.64
CA PHE A 57 -2.90 13.14 -1.51
C PHE A 57 -2.44 12.79 -0.10
N ALA A 58 -1.78 13.72 0.59
CA ALA A 58 -1.38 13.48 1.98
C ALA A 58 -2.60 13.32 2.92
N PRO A 59 -3.66 14.13 2.79
CA PRO A 59 -4.93 13.88 3.50
C PRO A 59 -5.56 12.53 3.18
N PHE A 60 -5.51 12.08 1.93
CA PHE A 60 -6.01 10.75 1.56
C PHE A 60 -5.20 9.63 2.22
N VAL A 61 -3.86 9.74 2.25
CA VAL A 61 -3.01 8.77 2.95
C VAL A 61 -3.41 8.72 4.44
N ALA A 62 -3.54 9.87 5.10
CA ALA A 62 -3.96 9.93 6.50
C ALA A 62 -5.35 9.32 6.73
N HIS A 63 -6.29 9.52 5.80
CA HIS A 63 -7.62 8.92 5.84
C HIS A 63 -7.56 7.38 5.76
N CYS A 64 -6.73 6.84 4.85
CA CYS A 64 -6.53 5.40 4.75
C CYS A 64 -5.80 4.83 5.98
N GLU A 65 -4.86 5.57 6.57
CA GLU A 65 -4.15 5.16 7.80
C GLU A 65 -5.06 5.13 9.03
N ALA A 66 -6.07 6.00 9.08
CA ALA A 66 -7.07 6.01 10.14
C ALA A 66 -8.12 4.90 9.99
N SER A 67 -8.19 4.24 8.83
CA SER A 67 -9.14 3.16 8.56
C SER A 67 -8.64 1.83 9.15
N PRO A 68 -9.55 0.92 9.57
CA PRO A 68 -9.17 -0.39 10.09
C PRO A 68 -8.79 -1.36 8.94
N MET A 69 -7.80 -0.99 8.12
CA MET A 69 -7.29 -1.82 7.03
C MET A 69 -5.85 -2.28 7.31
N PRO A 70 -5.45 -3.50 6.90
CA PRO A 70 -4.08 -3.96 7.02
C PRO A 70 -3.10 -3.10 6.20
N ASP A 71 -1.87 -2.98 6.67
CA ASP A 71 -0.79 -2.23 5.98
C ASP A 71 -0.55 -2.69 4.54
N SER A 72 -0.66 -4.00 4.28
CA SER A 72 -0.55 -4.56 2.93
C SER A 72 -1.67 -4.08 2.01
N GLN A 73 -2.89 -3.93 2.53
CA GLN A 73 -4.04 -3.40 1.80
C GLN A 73 -3.89 -1.89 1.59
N LEU A 74 -3.42 -1.13 2.59
CA LEU A 74 -3.12 0.29 2.45
C LEU A 74 -2.13 0.55 1.31
N ILE A 75 -1.00 -0.16 1.31
CA ILE A 75 0.03 -0.02 0.26
C ILE A 75 -0.55 -0.35 -1.12
N MET A 76 -1.39 -1.40 -1.18
CA MET A 76 -2.03 -1.82 -2.41
C MET A 76 -3.01 -0.76 -2.94
N VAL A 77 -3.84 -0.16 -2.08
CA VAL A 77 -4.76 0.93 -2.46
C VAL A 77 -3.97 2.14 -2.96
N LEU A 78 -2.94 2.59 -2.23
CA LEU A 78 -2.13 3.74 -2.64
C LEU A 78 -1.42 3.49 -3.98
N ALA A 79 -0.87 2.29 -4.18
CA ALA A 79 -0.22 1.92 -5.43
C ALA A 79 -1.20 1.86 -6.60
N ALA A 80 -2.41 1.33 -6.39
CA ALA A 80 -3.46 1.27 -7.40
C ALA A 80 -3.93 2.67 -7.82
N VAL A 81 -4.22 3.56 -6.86
CA VAL A 81 -4.58 4.96 -7.14
C VAL A 81 -3.46 5.67 -7.89
N ARG A 82 -2.21 5.52 -7.44
CA ARG A 82 -1.05 6.09 -8.14
C ARG A 82 -0.95 5.60 -9.58
N THR A 83 -1.17 4.29 -9.81
CA THR A 83 -1.12 3.68 -11.13
C THR A 83 -2.20 4.27 -12.04
N LEU A 84 -3.44 4.38 -11.56
CA LEU A 84 -4.54 4.98 -12.32
C LEU A 84 -4.23 6.42 -12.73
N LEU A 85 -3.70 7.24 -11.82
CA LEU A 85 -3.35 8.62 -12.12
C LEU A 85 -2.20 8.75 -13.12
N VAL A 86 -1.19 7.88 -13.05
CA VAL A 86 -0.12 7.83 -14.07
C VAL A 86 -0.69 7.44 -15.43
N LEU A 87 -1.56 6.43 -15.48
CA LEU A 87 -2.19 5.99 -16.73
C LEU A 87 -3.15 7.05 -17.32
N ALA A 88 -3.71 7.91 -16.46
CA ALA A 88 -4.47 9.09 -16.87
C ALA A 88 -3.58 10.25 -17.38
N GLY A 89 -2.25 10.12 -17.35
CA GLY A 89 -1.30 11.10 -17.89
C GLY A 89 -0.62 11.99 -16.86
N ARG A 90 -0.80 11.74 -15.56
CA ARG A 90 -0.19 12.55 -14.50
C ARG A 90 1.30 12.23 -14.31
N ASP A 91 2.12 13.25 -14.06
CA ASP A 91 3.55 13.06 -13.81
C ASP A 91 3.77 12.35 -12.47
N GLN A 92 4.71 11.39 -12.44
CA GLN A 92 5.04 10.63 -11.23
C GLN A 92 5.54 11.51 -10.08
N ARG A 93 6.15 12.66 -10.38
CA ARG A 93 6.67 13.63 -9.39
C ARG A 93 5.54 14.25 -8.59
N ASP A 94 4.39 14.49 -9.22
CA ASP A 94 3.23 15.10 -8.56
C ASP A 94 2.54 14.13 -7.60
N LEU A 95 2.83 12.83 -7.72
CA LEU A 95 2.23 11.76 -6.92
C LEU A 95 3.05 11.39 -5.69
N ALA A 96 4.08 12.18 -5.34
CA ALA A 96 4.93 11.94 -4.17
C ALA A 96 4.12 11.90 -2.85
N GLY A 97 2.99 12.63 -2.79
CA GLY A 97 2.08 12.62 -1.64
C GLY A 97 1.26 11.33 -1.48
N LEU A 98 1.19 10.45 -2.47
CA LEU A 98 0.50 9.15 -2.41
C LEU A 98 1.45 8.04 -1.95
N VAL A 99 2.23 8.30 -0.91
CA VAL A 99 3.16 7.33 -0.32
C VAL A 99 2.95 7.31 1.18
N ALA A 100 2.59 6.14 1.73
CA ALA A 100 2.63 5.93 3.16
C ALA A 100 4.10 5.67 3.58
N PRO A 101 4.70 6.49 4.47
CA PRO A 101 6.04 6.23 4.96
C PRO A 101 6.06 4.96 5.82
N ARG A 102 6.61 3.87 5.27
CA ARG A 102 6.69 2.56 5.94
C ARG A 102 8.12 2.04 6.00
N LYS A 103 8.49 1.41 7.11
CA LYS A 103 9.68 0.55 7.22
C LYS A 103 9.31 -0.84 6.70
N ARG A 104 10.26 -1.51 6.04
CA ARG A 104 10.07 -2.87 5.53
C ARG A 104 11.00 -3.82 6.28
N LYS A 105 10.44 -4.86 6.92
CA LYS A 105 11.21 -5.93 7.57
C LYS A 105 11.11 -7.19 6.76
N ARG A 106 12.25 -7.86 6.52
CA ARG A 106 12.27 -9.19 5.90
C ARG A 106 12.02 -10.22 7.01
N VAL A 107 10.93 -10.96 6.91
CA VAL A 107 10.53 -11.99 7.88
C VAL A 107 10.64 -13.34 7.21
N LYS A 108 11.33 -14.28 7.85
CA LYS A 108 11.42 -15.66 7.37
C LYS A 108 10.18 -16.41 7.84
N ASN A 109 9.41 -16.95 6.92
CA ASN A 109 8.34 -17.88 7.24
C ASN A 109 8.97 -19.18 7.76
N ALA A 110 8.61 -19.56 8.99
CA ALA A 110 9.23 -20.69 9.68
C ALA A 110 8.91 -22.04 8.99
N ASP A 111 7.73 -22.16 8.39
CA ASP A 111 7.22 -23.43 7.83
C ASP A 111 7.75 -23.71 6.42
N SER A 112 7.86 -22.67 5.59
CA SER A 112 8.29 -22.78 4.18
C SER A 112 9.75 -22.39 3.97
N GLY A 113 10.39 -21.73 4.94
CA GLY A 113 11.72 -21.13 4.80
C GLY A 113 11.77 -19.93 3.86
N ALA A 114 10.65 -19.56 3.21
CA ALA A 114 10.55 -18.42 2.32
C ALA A 114 10.60 -17.09 3.10
N TYR A 115 11.10 -16.04 2.46
CA TYR A 115 11.09 -14.70 3.04
C TYR A 115 9.87 -13.92 2.55
N GLN A 116 9.17 -13.27 3.48
CA GLN A 116 8.11 -12.30 3.22
C GLN A 116 8.53 -10.93 3.75
N PHE A 117 7.82 -9.89 3.31
CA PHE A 117 8.04 -8.54 3.80
C PHE A 117 6.85 -8.07 4.61
N GLU A 118 7.12 -7.68 5.85
CA GLU A 118 6.17 -6.98 6.70
C GLU A 118 6.47 -5.48 6.68
N TYR A 119 5.41 -4.68 6.71
CA TYR A 119 5.48 -3.23 6.69
C TYR A 119 5.05 -2.67 8.04
N PHE A 120 5.74 -1.63 8.49
CA PHE A 120 5.48 -0.98 9.77
C PHE A 120 5.47 0.53 9.57
N PRO A 121 4.65 1.29 10.33
CA PRO A 121 4.73 2.76 10.35
C PRO A 121 6.16 3.23 10.58
N LYS A 122 6.63 4.25 9.85
CA LYS A 122 8.00 4.79 10.03
C LYS A 122 8.29 5.23 11.48
N ASP A 123 7.27 5.69 12.18
CA ASP A 123 7.33 6.18 13.57
C ASP A 123 7.03 5.09 14.62
N SER A 124 6.77 3.85 14.19
CA SER A 124 6.81 2.73 15.13
C SER A 124 8.26 2.60 15.63
N GLY A 125 8.47 2.85 16.92
CA GLY A 125 9.76 2.68 17.60
C GLY A 125 10.32 1.25 17.59
N ALA A 126 9.72 0.35 16.80
CA ALA A 126 10.22 -0.99 16.52
C ALA A 126 11.48 -0.88 15.65
N SER A 127 12.63 -0.72 16.28
CA SER A 127 13.92 -1.02 15.65
C SER A 127 13.97 -2.52 15.34
N PRO A 128 14.42 -2.94 14.15
CA PRO A 128 14.53 -4.35 13.77
C PRO A 128 15.62 -5.13 14.53
N GLU A 129 16.23 -4.55 15.56
CA GLU A 129 17.51 -4.99 16.12
C GLU A 129 17.40 -5.88 17.38
N ASN A 130 16.21 -6.14 17.92
CA ASN A 130 16.08 -6.75 19.26
C ASN A 130 15.43 -8.14 19.35
N VAL A 131 15.42 -8.96 18.29
CA VAL A 131 14.86 -10.33 18.38
C VAL A 131 15.73 -11.41 17.73
N ALA A 132 17.05 -11.30 17.90
CA ALA A 132 17.98 -12.34 17.46
C ALA A 132 19.05 -12.62 18.54
N ALA A 133 18.63 -13.10 19.71
CA ALA A 133 19.49 -13.84 20.63
C ALA A 133 18.65 -14.57 21.70
N ASP A 134 17.93 -15.61 21.30
CA ASP A 134 17.69 -16.74 22.20
C ASP A 134 17.69 -18.04 21.39
N THR A 135 18.88 -18.42 20.93
CA THR A 135 19.15 -19.82 20.60
C THR A 135 19.82 -20.43 21.81
N GLY A 136 19.03 -21.15 22.61
CA GLY A 136 19.52 -21.91 23.74
C GLY A 136 20.67 -22.84 23.37
N SER A 137 21.61 -22.98 24.29
CA SER A 137 22.58 -24.09 24.28
C SER A 137 22.69 -24.67 25.68
N THR A 138 21.78 -25.61 25.94
CA THR A 138 21.89 -26.63 26.98
C THR A 138 23.24 -27.32 26.87
N ARG A 139 24.15 -27.12 27.83
CA ARG A 139 25.31 -28.01 28.01
C ARG A 139 24.96 -29.02 29.09
N ASN A 140 24.62 -30.24 28.65
CA ASN A 140 24.74 -31.44 29.47
C ASN A 140 26.21 -31.64 29.82
N SER A 141 26.53 -31.62 31.13
CA SER A 141 27.77 -32.19 31.64
C SER A 141 27.48 -33.60 32.15
N THR A 142 27.75 -34.58 31.30
CA THR A 142 27.99 -35.97 31.69
C THR A 142 29.34 -36.00 32.40
N ASN A 143 29.36 -36.31 33.70
CA ASN A 143 30.59 -36.70 34.38
C ASN A 143 30.66 -38.23 34.38
N ASP A 144 31.53 -38.76 33.52
CA ASP A 144 32.12 -40.09 33.63
C ASP A 144 33.03 -40.13 34.88
N GLU A 145 32.76 -41.08 35.77
CA GLU A 145 33.78 -41.66 36.65
C GLU A 145 34.80 -42.43 35.80
N PRO A 146 36.10 -42.37 36.13
CA PRO A 146 36.73 -43.64 36.45
C PRO A 146 37.82 -43.58 37.56
N HIS A 147 37.87 -44.71 38.28
CA HIS A 147 38.94 -45.29 39.11
C HIS A 147 39.19 -44.78 40.53
#